data_AF-A0A7I8EFB8-F1
#
_entry.id   AF-A0A7I8EFB8-F1
#
_cell.length_a   1.000
_cell.length_b   1.000
_cell.length_c   1.000
_cell.angle_alpha   90.00
_cell.angle_beta   90.00
_cell.angle_gamma   90.00
#
_symmetry.space_group_name_H-M   'P 1'
#
loop_
_entity.id
_entity.type
_entity.pdbx_description
1 polymer ?
#
loop_
_entity_poly.entity_id
_entity_poly.type
_entity_poly.pdbx_seq_one_letter_code
_entity_poly.pdbx_strand_id
1 'polypeptide(L)'
;MRAQLYSMQGLPNGQISIMARPRGGDWLIDEVRALDEAGVDVVVSLLTREEESELDLLDEAHYCQEQGLTYFSLPILDRSVPPSAIKVF
;
A
#
# COMPACT_ATOMS: atom_id res chain seq x y z
N MET A 1 -16.09 -2.20 0.43
CA MET A 1 -16.00 -1.16 1.49
C MET A 1 -14.85 -0.25 1.07
N ARG A 2 -14.95 1.08 1.19
CA ARG A 2 -13.90 1.98 0.70
C ARG A 2 -12.71 2.01 1.66
N ALA A 3 -11.49 1.93 1.13
CA ALA A 3 -10.28 2.20 1.89
C ALA A 3 -10.33 3.64 2.43
N GLN A 4 -10.13 3.82 3.74
CA GLN A 4 -10.11 5.13 4.35
C GLN A 4 -8.70 5.73 4.22
N LEU A 5 -8.56 6.70 3.32
CA LEU A 5 -7.34 7.45 3.11
C LEU A 5 -7.30 8.69 4.01
N TYR A 6 -6.19 8.88 4.73
CA TYR A 6 -5.91 10.09 5.50
C TYR A 6 -4.85 10.90 4.76
N SER A 7 -5.28 11.95 4.06
CA SER A 7 -4.43 12.74 3.17
C SER A 7 -3.77 13.91 3.89
N MET A 8 -2.49 14.14 3.58
CA MET A 8 -1.79 15.36 3.99
C MET A 8 -2.25 16.55 3.15
N GLN A 9 -2.35 17.73 3.78
CA GLN A 9 -2.72 18.98 3.12
C GLN A 9 -1.48 19.85 2.85
N GLY A 10 -1.56 20.72 1.84
CA GLY A 10 -0.54 21.74 1.57
C GLY A 10 0.66 21.27 0.73
N LEU A 11 0.56 20.12 0.06
CA LEU A 11 1.57 19.73 -0.93
C LEU A 11 1.37 20.54 -2.22
N PRO A 12 2.45 21.12 -2.80
CA PRO A 12 2.35 21.94 -4.00
C PRO A 12 2.02 21.12 -5.26
N ASN A 13 2.40 19.83 -5.29
CA ASN A 13 2.11 18.89 -6.37
C ASN A 13 1.84 17.50 -5.79
N GLY A 14 0.83 16.82 -6.35
CA GLY A 14 0.43 15.48 -5.93
C GLY A 14 -0.25 15.43 -4.56
N GLN A 15 -0.54 14.22 -4.12
CA GLN A 15 -1.15 13.94 -2.81
C GLN A 15 -0.44 12.74 -2.18
N ILE A 16 -0.22 12.82 -0.87
CA ILE A 16 0.24 11.70 -0.06
C ILE A 16 -0.83 11.42 0.99
N SER A 17 -1.20 10.15 1.07
CA SER A 17 -2.18 9.64 2.01
C SER A 17 -1.63 8.43 2.76
N ILE A 18 -2.11 8.21 3.98
CA ILE A 18 -1.87 6.98 4.73
C ILE A 18 -3.18 6.22 4.92
N MET A 19 -3.10 4.92 5.11
CA MET A 19 -4.23 4.06 5.47
C MET A 19 -3.77 2.91 6.34
N ALA A 20 -4.72 2.25 7.00
CA ALA A 20 -4.48 0.92 7.55
C ALA A 20 -4.28 -0.09 6.41
N ARG A 21 -3.67 -1.24 6.70
CA ARG A 21 -3.51 -2.34 5.73
C ARG A 21 -4.87 -2.75 5.14
N PRO A 22 -4.95 -3.09 3.85
CA PRO A 22 -6.21 -3.53 3.23
C PRO A 22 -6.66 -4.90 3.76
N ARG A 23 -7.89 -5.25 3.44
CA ARG A 23 -8.42 -6.60 3.74
C ARG A 23 -7.82 -7.61 2.76
N GLY A 24 -7.22 -8.68 3.29
CA GLY A 24 -6.61 -9.75 2.49
C GLY A 24 -7.59 -10.79 1.97
N GLY A 25 -7.03 -11.81 1.32
CA GLY A 25 -7.76 -12.94 0.72
C GLY A 25 -8.71 -12.48 -0.38
N ASP A 26 -9.91 -13.05 -0.40
CA ASP A 26 -10.94 -12.79 -1.42
C ASP A 26 -11.35 -11.31 -1.54
N TRP A 27 -11.11 -10.51 -0.49
CA TRP A 27 -11.46 -9.09 -0.46
C TRP A 27 -10.40 -8.18 -1.08
N LEU A 28 -9.18 -8.68 -1.26
CA LEU A 28 -8.02 -7.83 -1.60
C LEU A 28 -8.18 -7.15 -2.96
N ILE A 29 -8.70 -7.86 -3.95
CA ILE A 29 -8.95 -7.29 -5.28
C ILE A 29 -9.91 -6.10 -5.24
N ASP A 30 -10.96 -6.17 -4.41
CA ASP A 30 -11.92 -5.07 -4.28
C ASP A 30 -11.35 -3.90 -3.48
N GLU A 31 -10.45 -4.15 -2.52
CA GLU A 31 -9.71 -3.11 -1.82
C GLU A 31 -8.77 -2.36 -2.77
N VAL A 32 -8.04 -3.08 -3.62
CA VAL A 32 -7.14 -2.49 -4.61
C VAL A 32 -7.92 -1.69 -5.66
N ARG A 33 -9.07 -2.19 -6.14
CA ARG A 33 -9.97 -1.42 -7.01
C ARG A 33 -10.46 -0.13 -6.35
N ALA A 34 -10.77 -0.18 -5.06
CA ALA A 34 -11.20 1.02 -4.33
C ALA A 34 -10.08 2.08 -4.21
N LEU A 35 -8.80 1.68 -4.28
CA LEU A 35 -7.66 2.60 -4.35
C LEU A 35 -7.56 3.27 -5.72
N ASP A 36 -7.69 2.49 -6.80
CA ASP A 36 -7.75 3.03 -8.17
C ASP A 36 -8.91 4.02 -8.35
N GLU A 37 -10.12 3.65 -7.88
CA GLU A 37 -11.29 4.55 -7.88
C GLU A 37 -11.11 5.81 -7.02
N ALA A 38 -10.20 5.78 -6.04
CA ALA A 38 -9.82 6.93 -5.23
C ALA A 38 -8.76 7.81 -5.91
N GLY A 39 -8.26 7.42 -7.09
CA GLY A 39 -7.23 8.13 -7.85
C GLY A 39 -5.83 7.93 -7.27
N VAL A 40 -5.58 6.81 -6.60
CA VAL A 40 -4.23 6.45 -6.17
C VAL A 40 -3.45 5.97 -7.39
N ASP A 41 -2.23 6.48 -7.59
CA ASP A 41 -1.34 6.00 -8.67
C ASP A 41 -0.29 5.00 -8.16
N VAL A 42 0.10 5.15 -6.88
CA VAL A 42 1.21 4.42 -6.25
C VAL A 42 0.82 3.94 -4.86
N VAL A 43 1.01 2.65 -4.62
CA VAL A 43 0.89 2.02 -3.30
C VAL A 43 2.28 1.70 -2.77
N VAL A 44 2.56 2.14 -1.54
CA VAL A 44 3.80 1.81 -0.83
C VAL A 44 3.43 1.01 0.42
N SER A 45 3.76 -0.27 0.44
CA SER A 45 3.57 -1.13 1.59
C SER A 45 4.82 -1.10 2.48
N LEU A 46 4.58 -0.99 3.79
CA LEU A 46 5.62 -1.07 4.81
C LEU A 46 5.61 -2.40 5.56
N LEU A 47 4.70 -3.31 5.18
CA LEU A 47 4.56 -4.62 5.80
C LEU A 47 5.73 -5.52 5.41
N THR A 48 6.14 -6.35 6.35
CA THR A 48 7.09 -7.43 6.14
C THR A 48 6.44 -8.56 5.36
N ARG A 49 7.27 -9.43 4.76
CA ARG A 49 6.75 -10.57 3.99
C ARG A 49 6.00 -11.56 4.89
N GLU A 50 6.42 -11.67 6.15
CA GLU A 50 5.77 -12.45 7.19
C GLU A 50 4.37 -11.89 7.48
N GLU A 51 4.26 -10.57 7.70
CA GLU A 51 2.97 -9.90 7.90
C GLU A 51 2.06 -10.02 6.66
N GLU A 52 2.61 -9.90 5.45
CA GLU A 52 1.84 -10.13 4.22
C GLU A 52 1.24 -11.54 4.20
N SER A 53 1.99 -12.55 4.61
CA SER A 53 1.49 -13.92 4.70
C SER A 53 0.44 -14.10 5.79
N GLU A 54 0.63 -13.50 6.96
CA GLU A 54 -0.29 -13.61 8.10
C GLU A 54 -1.61 -12.86 7.86
N LEU A 55 -1.59 -11.83 7.02
CA LEU A 55 -2.72 -10.95 6.72
C LEU A 55 -3.42 -11.30 5.39
N ASP A 56 -3.02 -12.37 4.72
CA ASP A 56 -3.49 -12.79 3.39
C ASP A 56 -3.31 -11.71 2.30
N LEU A 57 -2.15 -11.03 2.30
CA LEU A 57 -1.79 -9.92 1.39
C LEU A 57 -0.71 -10.28 0.36
N LEU A 58 -0.32 -11.55 0.23
CA LEU A 58 0.77 -11.97 -0.67
C LEU A 58 0.54 -11.59 -2.14
N ASP A 59 -0.73 -11.46 -2.55
CA ASP A 59 -1.15 -11.09 -3.91
C ASP A 59 -1.37 -9.57 -4.10
N GLU A 60 -1.12 -8.74 -3.08
CA GLU A 60 -1.37 -7.28 -3.14
C GLU A 60 -0.61 -6.63 -4.29
N ALA A 61 0.69 -6.94 -4.42
CA ALA A 61 1.51 -6.44 -5.50
C ALA A 61 0.98 -6.85 -6.89
N HIS A 62 0.49 -8.08 -7.01
CA HIS A 62 -0.06 -8.61 -8.26
C HIS A 62 -1.34 -7.88 -8.63
N TYR A 63 -2.29 -7.75 -7.69
CA TYR A 63 -3.54 -7.04 -7.95
C TYR A 63 -3.33 -5.55 -8.22
N CYS A 64 -2.38 -4.90 -7.54
CA CYS A 64 -2.01 -3.52 -7.87
C CYS A 64 -1.56 -3.40 -9.32
N GLN A 65 -0.66 -4.27 -9.78
CA GLN A 65 -0.18 -4.27 -11.16
C GLN A 65 -1.31 -4.53 -12.16
N GLU A 66 -2.23 -5.46 -11.88
CA GLU A 66 -3.39 -5.73 -12.74
C GLU A 66 -4.34 -4.53 -12.87
N GLN A 67 -4.48 -3.71 -11.82
CA GLN A 67 -5.24 -2.46 -11.85
C GLN A 67 -4.44 -1.27 -12.39
N GLY A 68 -3.19 -1.46 -12.82
CA GLY A 68 -2.33 -0.39 -13.34
C GLY A 68 -1.69 0.50 -12.25
N LEU A 69 -1.80 0.12 -10.98
CA LEU A 69 -1.17 0.79 -9.86
C LEU A 69 0.31 0.38 -9.76
N THR A 70 1.17 1.36 -9.46
CA THR A 70 2.57 1.03 -9.11
C THR A 70 2.65 0.56 -7.67
N TYR A 71 3.32 -0.55 -7.41
CA TYR A 71 3.49 -1.10 -6.07
C TYR A 71 4.97 -1.10 -5.65
N PHE A 72 5.25 -0.58 -4.45
CA PHE A 72 6.56 -0.67 -3.80
C PHE A 72 6.42 -1.34 -2.43
N SER A 73 7.26 -2.36 -2.17
CA SER A 73 7.41 -2.96 -0.85
C SER A 73 8.68 -2.41 -0.19
N LEU A 74 8.51 -1.69 0.91
CA LEU A 74 9.57 -1.10 1.73
C LEU A 74 9.40 -1.59 3.18
N PRO A 75 9.64 -2.88 3.46
CA PRO A 75 9.28 -3.50 4.73
C PRO A 75 10.02 -2.86 5.91
N ILE A 76 9.29 -2.56 6.98
CA ILE A 76 9.82 -2.04 8.23
C ILE A 76 9.33 -2.96 9.35
N LEU A 77 10.27 -3.51 10.12
CA LEU A 77 9.93 -4.33 11.29
C LEU A 77 9.14 -3.51 12.32
N ASP A 78 8.19 -4.15 12.99
CA ASP A 78 7.37 -3.49 14.00
C ASP A 78 8.26 -2.81 15.07
N ARG A 79 7.83 -1.62 15.49
CA ARG A 79 8.52 -0.75 16.46
C ARG A 79 9.97 -0.41 16.10
N SER A 80 10.35 -0.57 14.84
CA SER A 80 11.68 -0.26 14.32
C SER A 80 11.65 0.96 13.40
N VAL A 81 12.81 1.36 12.91
CA VAL A 81 12.95 2.41 11.88
C VAL A 81 13.45 1.78 10.58
N PRO A 82 13.11 2.37 9.43
CA PRO A 82 13.68 1.92 8.17
C PRO A 82 15.22 2.02 8.21
N PRO A 83 15.93 1.12 7.51
CA PRO A 83 17.38 1.22 7.40
C PRO A 83 17.78 2.56 6.76
N SER A 84 18.92 3.11 7.17
CA SER A 84 19.38 4.45 6.78
C SER A 84 19.54 4.68 5.27
N ALA A 85 19.58 3.61 4.48
CA ALA A 85 19.55 3.65 3.03
C ALA A 85 18.54 2.61 2.51
N ILE A 86 17.32 3.06 2.26
CA ILE A 86 16.41 2.36 1.35
C ILE A 86 16.70 2.90 -0.06
N LYS A 87 17.18 2.05 -0.96
CA LYS A 87 17.28 2.40 -2.37
C LYS A 87 15.90 2.24 -3.00
N VAL A 88 15.28 3.35 -3.35
CA VAL A 88 14.02 3.39 -4.10
C VAL A 88 14.32 3.87 -5.52
N PHE A 89 15.12 3.11 -6.28
CA PHE A 89 15.42 3.37 -7.70
C PHE A 89 15.80 2.10 -8.42
#